data_AF-R7HI20-F1
#
_entry.id   AF-R7HI20-F1
#
_cell.length_a   1.000
_cell.length_b   1.000
_cell.length_c   1.000
_cell.angle_alpha   90.00
_cell.angle_beta   90.00
_cell.angle_gamma   90.00
#
_symmetry.space_group_name_H-M   'P 1'
#
loop_
_entity.id
_entity.type
_entity.pdbx_description
1 polymer ?
#
loop_
_entity_poly.entity_id
_entity_poly.type
_entity_poly.pdbx_seq_one_letter_code
_entity_poly.pdbx_strand_id
1 'polypeptide(L)'
;MKKRLIVVGVILFSILAILGLYQTFALSGVITTTDNEYNFSIIDENTIEVPAKKSKTIYYKTTNTNKGKVKYGIGYTGSNIKVKYFADTIDPVTGLINYGETKFIKLKLINNSTTNTNVVLNTILGYEKGGDLIVPNGMTLVTEKIDASNIIQMSEEATSESSTFLGSSLMRSSINSITIASDNIVPTTAIGSIDVSKNKDGTVMMWWFNSSTSNMYDVFIGSESGITSAYNCYKMFSWLTNLKTIDLTYLDTSTVSDMSYMFFKTSSIETLDLTSLNTSNVTNMKAMFSGCMQLKNVDVSNFNTLKVTSMIDMFCNCQAIKTLDLSSFVTSNVTSMSGMFYQNYNLIDLDISNFNTINVTDMQQLFNGCKSLTNINLSSFNTSKVTNFYYMFNECNSLTEINLSNFDTSSVTNMVGMFRKCTSLKKINLSSFITNKVTNTYYMFLNCTSVTEIDIRKADFSNVTNYNLMFSEIPKTTKIYVKDNNVKTWISEKFTNLTGITIV
;
A
#
# COMPACT_ATOMS: atom_id res chain seq x y z
N MET A 1 -29.22 80.18 -26.75
CA MET A 1 -27.99 80.49 -27.51
C MET A 1 -27.38 79.19 -28.01
N LYS A 2 -27.27 79.04 -29.34
CA LYS A 2 -26.46 78.11 -30.21
C LYS A 2 -26.28 76.63 -29.76
N LYS A 3 -26.83 75.57 -30.39
CA LYS A 3 -26.74 74.99 -31.77
C LYS A 3 -25.34 74.51 -32.24
N ARG A 4 -25.27 73.18 -32.57
CA ARG A 4 -24.53 72.51 -33.69
C ARG A 4 -22.97 72.56 -33.66
N LEU A 5 -22.16 71.74 -34.36
CA LEU A 5 -22.16 70.44 -35.04
C LEU A 5 -20.82 70.43 -35.86
N ILE A 6 -19.98 69.39 -35.76
CA ILE A 6 -19.01 68.83 -36.77
C ILE A 6 -17.82 69.68 -37.31
N VAL A 7 -16.71 68.95 -37.61
CA VAL A 7 -15.65 69.08 -38.68
C VAL A 7 -14.25 68.85 -38.05
N VAL A 8 -13.65 67.64 -38.07
CA VAL A 8 -12.86 66.96 -39.13
C VAL A 8 -11.70 67.81 -39.71
N GLY A 9 -10.46 67.34 -39.57
CA GLY A 9 -9.36 67.74 -40.47
C GLY A 9 -7.99 67.87 -39.79
N VAL A 10 -7.14 66.85 -39.65
CA VAL A 10 -6.35 66.14 -40.68
C VAL A 10 -4.94 66.76 -40.85
N ILE A 11 -3.94 65.88 -40.65
CA ILE A 11 -2.63 65.80 -41.37
C ILE A 11 -1.46 66.61 -40.78
N LEU A 12 -0.52 65.86 -40.17
CA LEU A 12 0.87 65.62 -40.63
C LEU A 12 1.81 66.69 -40.07
N PHE A 13 3.05 66.43 -39.71
CA PHE A 13 3.88 65.24 -39.61
C PHE A 13 5.16 65.74 -38.94
N SER A 14 5.98 64.81 -38.49
CA SER A 14 7.44 64.99 -38.37
C SER A 14 7.93 66.14 -37.49
N ILE A 15 8.29 65.81 -36.25
CA ILE A 15 9.67 65.86 -35.73
C ILE A 15 9.61 65.28 -34.32
N LEU A 16 10.63 64.50 -33.93
CA LEU A 16 10.81 63.76 -32.67
C LEU A 16 10.39 62.29 -32.69
N ALA A 17 10.79 61.59 -33.76
CA ALA A 17 11.68 60.46 -33.51
C ALA A 17 13.08 61.03 -33.18
N ILE A 18 13.82 60.40 -32.26
CA ILE A 18 15.12 60.78 -31.67
C ILE A 18 14.97 61.35 -30.24
N LEU A 19 14.74 60.44 -29.29
CA LEU A 19 15.48 60.27 -28.03
C LEU A 19 14.70 59.31 -27.14
N GLY A 20 15.33 58.20 -26.77
CA GLY A 20 14.70 57.12 -26.01
C GLY A 20 14.15 57.59 -24.68
N LEU A 21 12.88 57.25 -24.44
CA LEU A 21 12.23 57.19 -23.13
C LEU A 21 11.08 56.19 -23.30
N TYR A 22 11.31 54.95 -22.86
CA TYR A 22 10.23 54.01 -22.57
C TYR A 22 9.39 54.63 -21.46
N GLN A 23 8.20 55.15 -21.80
CA GLN A 23 7.21 55.54 -20.82
C GLN A 23 6.35 54.33 -20.49
N THR A 24 6.51 53.89 -19.26
CA THR A 24 5.61 53.05 -18.46
C THR A 24 4.14 53.39 -18.71
N PHE A 25 3.39 52.43 -19.22
CA PHE A 25 1.94 52.38 -19.04
C PHE A 25 1.60 51.09 -18.28
N ALA A 26 1.68 51.20 -16.95
CA ALA A 26 1.03 50.26 -16.06
C ALA A 26 -0.48 50.31 -16.29
N LEU A 27 -1.09 49.16 -16.57
CA LEU A 27 -2.53 48.97 -16.40
C LEU A 27 -2.75 47.74 -15.53
N SER A 28 -3.25 48.03 -14.33
CA SER A 28 -3.51 47.13 -13.22
C SER A 28 -4.62 46.12 -13.57
N GLY A 29 -4.28 44.83 -13.47
CA GLY A 29 -5.26 43.76 -13.44
C GLY A 29 -5.77 43.56 -12.00
N VAL A 30 -7.09 43.61 -11.82
CA VAL A 30 -7.79 43.38 -10.55
C VAL A 30 -7.45 41.99 -9.99
N ILE A 31 -6.89 41.97 -8.76
CA ILE A 31 -6.71 40.76 -7.95
C ILE A 31 -8.10 40.37 -7.41
N THR A 32 -8.70 39.32 -7.95
CA THR A 32 -9.83 38.66 -7.27
C THR A 32 -9.26 37.54 -6.44
N THR A 33 -9.18 37.73 -5.12
CA THR A 33 -8.78 36.70 -4.17
C THR A 33 -10.01 35.85 -3.82
N THR A 34 -10.24 34.79 -4.58
CA THR A 34 -10.74 33.55 -4.00
C THR A 34 -9.51 32.65 -3.90
N ASP A 35 -9.25 32.04 -2.75
CA ASP A 35 -7.95 31.50 -2.33
C ASP A 35 -7.19 30.56 -3.30
N ASN A 36 -7.83 30.14 -4.39
CA ASN A 36 -7.38 29.14 -5.35
C ASN A 36 -7.37 29.58 -6.83
N GLU A 37 -7.78 30.81 -7.16
CA GLU A 37 -7.67 31.34 -8.53
C GLU A 37 -7.14 32.76 -8.50
N TYR A 38 -5.97 32.96 -9.11
CA TYR A 38 -5.53 34.31 -9.42
C TYR A 38 -5.81 34.59 -10.89
N ASN A 39 -6.78 35.46 -11.17
CA ASN A 39 -7.07 35.89 -12.53
C ASN A 39 -6.28 37.16 -12.84
N PHE A 40 -5.23 37.05 -13.64
CA PHE A 40 -4.37 38.19 -13.99
C PHE A 40 -4.54 38.60 -15.45
N SER A 41 -4.72 39.88 -15.74
CA SER A 41 -4.59 40.40 -17.11
C SER A 41 -3.29 41.18 -17.19
N ILE A 42 -2.27 40.64 -17.87
CA ILE A 42 -1.02 41.37 -18.10
C ILE A 42 -1.04 41.96 -19.51
N ILE A 43 -0.87 43.28 -19.54
CA ILE A 43 -0.46 44.08 -20.71
C ILE A 43 0.93 44.57 -20.33
N ASP A 44 1.96 44.16 -21.08
CA ASP A 44 3.39 44.57 -21.01
C ASP A 44 4.04 44.74 -19.61
N GLU A 45 5.12 43.99 -19.36
CA GLU A 45 6.09 44.16 -18.25
C GLU A 45 5.57 44.03 -16.78
N ASN A 46 4.53 43.24 -16.51
CA ASN A 46 4.06 43.04 -15.13
C ASN A 46 4.68 41.83 -14.43
N THR A 47 5.17 42.09 -13.22
CA THR A 47 5.71 41.15 -12.23
C THR A 47 4.63 40.73 -11.23
N ILE A 48 4.50 39.42 -10.97
CA ILE A 48 3.56 38.88 -9.97
C ILE A 48 4.31 38.12 -8.91
N GLU A 49 4.14 38.50 -7.65
CA GLU A 49 4.68 37.79 -6.49
C GLU A 49 3.61 36.85 -5.91
N VAL A 50 3.87 35.54 -5.95
CA VAL A 50 2.96 34.51 -5.44
C VAL A 50 3.65 33.77 -4.29
N PRO A 51 3.01 33.64 -3.11
CA PRO A 51 3.55 32.79 -2.06
C PRO A 51 3.53 31.33 -2.52
N ALA A 52 4.71 30.74 -2.77
CA ALA A 52 4.82 29.34 -3.14
C ALA A 52 5.00 28.48 -1.90
N LYS A 53 3.87 28.02 -1.37
CA LYS A 53 3.83 26.98 -0.34
C LYS A 53 3.82 25.63 -1.03
N LYS A 54 5.01 25.03 -1.15
CA LYS A 54 5.38 23.68 -1.61
C LYS A 54 4.71 23.09 -2.87
N SER A 55 3.42 23.30 -3.12
CA SER A 55 2.73 22.99 -4.37
C SER A 55 1.44 23.84 -4.51
N LYS A 56 1.34 24.76 -5.48
CA LYS A 56 0.13 25.57 -5.74
C LYS A 56 -0.18 25.69 -7.23
N THR A 57 -1.44 25.53 -7.60
CA THR A 57 -1.94 25.74 -8.96
C THR A 57 -2.40 27.19 -9.13
N ILE A 58 -2.09 27.82 -10.25
CA ILE A 58 -2.52 29.18 -10.60
C ILE A 58 -2.95 29.25 -12.07
N TYR A 59 -3.77 30.25 -12.41
CA TYR A 59 -4.17 30.53 -13.80
C TYR A 59 -3.51 31.83 -14.28
N TYR A 60 -2.51 31.72 -15.12
CA TYR A 60 -1.81 32.88 -15.67
C TYR A 60 -2.45 33.30 -17.00
N LYS A 61 -3.17 34.43 -17.02
CA LYS A 61 -3.75 34.96 -18.25
C LYS A 61 -2.78 35.91 -18.96
N THR A 62 -2.60 35.66 -20.25
CA THR A 62 -1.75 36.41 -21.16
C THR A 62 -2.62 37.02 -22.25
N THR A 63 -2.34 38.26 -22.63
CA THR A 63 -3.04 38.97 -23.71
C THR A 63 -2.02 39.46 -24.73
N ASN A 64 -2.19 39.07 -26.00
CA ASN A 64 -1.35 39.56 -27.08
C ASN A 64 -2.05 40.72 -27.80
N THR A 65 -1.61 41.95 -27.52
CA THR A 65 -2.15 43.16 -28.13
C THR A 65 -1.56 43.45 -29.53
N ASN A 66 -0.50 42.73 -29.93
CA ASN A 66 0.26 43.00 -31.15
C ASN A 66 -0.25 42.27 -32.41
N LYS A 67 -1.48 41.72 -32.38
CA LYS A 67 -2.18 41.10 -33.53
C LYS A 67 -1.31 40.13 -34.36
N GLY A 68 -0.59 39.22 -33.69
CA GLY A 68 0.18 38.16 -34.36
C GLY A 68 1.52 38.62 -34.95
N LYS A 69 2.25 39.50 -34.25
CA LYS A 69 3.63 39.92 -34.62
C LYS A 69 4.71 39.55 -33.59
N VAL A 70 4.34 38.89 -32.50
CA VAL A 70 5.23 38.62 -31.35
C VAL A 70 4.79 37.31 -30.67
N LYS A 71 5.75 36.44 -30.31
CA LYS A 71 5.58 35.29 -29.39
C LYS A 71 5.93 35.72 -27.96
N TYR A 72 5.53 34.98 -26.95
CA TYR A 72 5.91 35.28 -25.58
C TYR A 72 6.10 34.00 -24.78
N GLY A 73 6.98 34.05 -23.78
CA GLY A 73 7.20 33.00 -22.81
C GLY A 73 6.80 33.46 -21.41
N ILE A 74 6.77 32.52 -20.48
CA ILE A 74 6.60 32.82 -19.04
C ILE A 74 7.94 32.55 -18.38
N GLY A 75 8.51 33.57 -17.76
CA GLY A 75 9.70 33.46 -16.94
C GLY A 75 9.36 33.53 -15.46
N TYR A 76 10.21 32.92 -14.63
CA TYR A 76 10.07 32.99 -13.19
C TYR A 76 11.42 33.15 -12.49
N THR A 77 11.43 33.76 -11.31
CA THR A 77 12.58 33.81 -10.41
C THR A 77 12.22 33.26 -9.03
N GLY A 78 13.19 32.65 -8.35
CA GLY A 78 13.06 32.11 -7.00
C GLY A 78 13.88 30.83 -6.78
N SER A 79 14.58 30.76 -5.65
CA SER A 79 15.43 29.61 -5.29
C SER A 79 14.58 28.39 -4.92
N ASN A 80 15.00 27.19 -5.35
CA ASN A 80 14.31 25.91 -5.06
C ASN A 80 12.87 25.80 -5.56
N ILE A 81 12.49 26.63 -6.54
CA ILE A 81 11.17 26.65 -7.15
C ILE A 81 11.26 26.05 -8.56
N LYS A 82 10.28 25.21 -8.90
CA LYS A 82 9.96 24.82 -10.28
C LYS A 82 8.59 25.34 -10.66
N VAL A 83 8.47 25.86 -11.88
CA VAL A 83 7.18 26.25 -12.46
C VAL A 83 6.93 25.39 -13.69
N LYS A 84 5.79 24.69 -13.69
CA LYS A 84 5.39 23.77 -14.78
C LYS A 84 4.02 24.15 -15.34
N TYR A 85 3.67 23.64 -16.52
CA TYR A 85 2.38 23.91 -17.18
C TYR A 85 1.60 22.64 -17.51
N PHE A 86 0.27 22.75 -17.65
CA PHE A 86 -0.61 21.58 -17.90
C PHE A 86 -0.97 21.32 -19.36
N ALA A 87 -1.10 22.37 -20.18
CA ALA A 87 -1.62 22.27 -21.55
C ALA A 87 -0.54 22.49 -22.60
N ASP A 88 -0.68 21.93 -23.80
CA ASP A 88 0.24 22.11 -24.95
C ASP A 88 0.23 23.52 -25.56
N THR A 89 -0.18 24.52 -24.78
CA THR A 89 -0.16 25.93 -25.16
C THR A 89 1.25 26.50 -25.21
N ILE A 90 2.19 25.89 -24.48
CA ILE A 90 3.61 26.23 -24.44
C ILE A 90 4.38 25.19 -25.26
N ASP A 91 5.21 25.66 -26.20
CA ASP A 91 6.17 24.82 -26.90
C ASP A 91 7.21 24.28 -25.90
N PRO A 92 7.36 22.96 -25.73
CA PRO A 92 8.25 22.38 -24.72
C PRO A 92 9.73 22.60 -25.02
N VAL A 93 10.10 22.88 -26.27
CA VAL A 93 11.48 23.14 -26.69
C VAL A 93 11.82 24.60 -26.48
N THR A 94 10.95 25.51 -26.89
CA THR A 94 11.24 26.94 -26.89
C THR A 94 10.66 27.70 -25.70
N GLY A 95 9.75 27.12 -24.93
CA GLY A 95 9.02 27.78 -23.82
C GLY A 95 8.08 28.90 -24.28
N LEU A 96 7.74 28.94 -25.57
CA LEU A 96 6.94 30.01 -26.19
C LEU A 96 5.49 29.58 -26.34
N ILE A 97 4.58 30.54 -26.21
CA ILE A 97 3.15 30.31 -26.28
C ILE A 97 2.66 30.49 -27.72
N ASN A 98 1.95 29.50 -28.25
CA ASN A 98 1.38 29.53 -29.61
C ASN A 98 0.25 30.56 -29.74
N TYR A 99 0.11 31.19 -30.92
CA TYR A 99 -0.72 32.37 -31.17
C TYR A 99 -2.19 32.27 -30.73
N GLY A 100 -2.67 33.36 -30.13
CA GLY A 100 -4.07 33.65 -29.78
C GLY A 100 -4.13 35.03 -29.10
N GLU A 101 -5.24 35.75 -29.24
CA GLU A 101 -5.37 37.11 -28.67
C GLU A 101 -5.37 37.12 -27.13
N THR A 102 -5.90 36.06 -26.49
CA THR A 102 -5.90 35.89 -25.04
C THR A 102 -5.89 34.40 -24.69
N LYS A 103 -5.01 33.99 -23.75
CA LYS A 103 -4.94 32.60 -23.25
C LYS A 103 -4.79 32.56 -21.74
N PHE A 104 -5.52 31.64 -21.11
CA PHE A 104 -5.28 31.21 -19.74
C PHE A 104 -4.32 30.03 -19.75
N ILE A 105 -3.24 30.13 -18.98
CA ILE A 105 -2.24 29.10 -18.84
C ILE A 105 -2.30 28.62 -17.41
N LYS A 106 -2.72 27.37 -17.22
CA LYS A 106 -2.66 26.72 -15.93
C LYS A 106 -1.20 26.40 -15.63
N LEU A 107 -0.66 27.01 -14.57
CA LEU A 107 0.69 26.78 -14.09
C LEU A 107 0.65 26.11 -12.71
N LYS A 108 1.69 25.34 -12.41
CA LYS A 108 1.95 24.76 -11.10
C LYS A 108 3.25 25.31 -10.55
N LEU A 109 3.21 25.85 -9.35
CA LEU A 109 4.37 26.28 -8.59
C LEU A 109 4.74 25.17 -7.62
N ILE A 110 5.95 24.64 -7.71
CA ILE A 110 6.46 23.58 -6.85
C ILE A 110 7.65 24.15 -6.10
N ASN A 111 7.59 24.18 -4.77
CA ASN A 111 8.68 24.68 -3.94
C ASN A 111 9.26 23.51 -3.13
N ASN A 112 10.51 23.15 -3.41
CA ASN A 112 11.20 22.05 -2.74
C ASN A 112 11.91 22.48 -1.44
N SER A 113 11.77 23.75 -1.03
CA SER A 113 12.33 24.29 0.23
C SER A 113 11.43 24.02 1.43
N THR A 114 12.03 23.95 2.62
CA THR A 114 11.32 23.95 3.91
C THR A 114 10.80 25.32 4.31
N THR A 115 11.27 26.41 3.67
CA THR A 115 10.86 27.79 3.94
C THR A 115 9.94 28.34 2.86
N ASN A 116 8.98 29.17 3.27
CA ASN A 116 8.12 29.89 2.34
C ASN A 116 8.97 30.87 1.53
N THR A 117 8.97 30.71 0.21
CA THR A 117 9.59 31.63 -0.72
C THR A 117 8.53 32.14 -1.69
N ASN A 118 8.62 33.41 -2.04
CA ASN A 118 7.76 33.98 -3.05
C ASN A 118 8.33 33.65 -4.44
N VAL A 119 7.44 33.30 -5.37
CA VAL A 119 7.77 33.13 -6.79
C VAL A 119 7.38 34.40 -7.49
N VAL A 120 8.30 34.91 -8.28
CA VAL A 120 8.03 36.05 -9.12
C VAL A 120 7.85 35.58 -10.57
N LEU A 121 6.65 35.77 -11.13
CA LEU A 121 6.31 35.42 -12.51
C LEU A 121 6.32 36.66 -13.41
N ASN A 122 6.86 36.53 -14.61
CA ASN A 122 6.93 37.58 -15.62
C ASN A 122 6.61 37.04 -17.02
N THR A 123 5.97 37.87 -17.85
CA THR A 123 5.85 37.60 -19.29
C THR A 123 7.14 38.05 -19.97
N ILE A 124 7.78 37.16 -20.75
CA ILE A 124 8.98 37.45 -21.54
C ILE A 124 8.57 37.62 -23.01
N LEU A 125 8.87 38.78 -23.61
CA LEU A 125 8.60 39.05 -25.02
C LEU A 125 9.60 38.32 -25.93
N GLY A 126 9.11 37.65 -26.98
CA GLY A 126 9.91 36.97 -28.01
C GLY A 126 9.47 37.32 -29.43
N TYR A 127 10.40 37.53 -30.37
CA TYR A 127 10.05 37.99 -31.72
C TYR A 127 9.80 36.83 -32.70
N GLU A 128 8.84 36.96 -33.63
CA GLU A 128 8.51 35.89 -34.59
C GLU A 128 9.60 35.66 -35.65
N LYS A 129 10.36 36.70 -35.99
CA LYS A 129 11.33 36.69 -37.10
C LYS A 129 12.74 36.39 -36.62
N GLY A 130 12.94 35.24 -35.98
CA GLY A 130 14.29 34.72 -35.69
C GLY A 130 15.16 35.62 -34.81
N GLY A 131 14.55 36.48 -33.99
CA GLY A 131 15.26 37.16 -32.91
C GLY A 131 15.28 36.24 -31.69
N ASP A 132 16.46 36.05 -31.09
CA ASP A 132 16.60 35.24 -29.89
C ASP A 132 15.67 35.73 -28.78
N LEU A 133 15.02 34.79 -28.08
CA LEU A 133 14.30 35.10 -26.85
C LEU A 133 15.31 35.61 -25.81
N ILE A 134 15.18 36.87 -25.42
CA ILE A 134 16.04 37.44 -24.37
C ILE A 134 15.43 37.09 -23.03
N VAL A 135 15.91 36.01 -22.42
CA VAL A 135 15.58 35.67 -21.03
C VAL A 135 16.46 36.53 -20.10
N PRO A 136 15.88 37.39 -19.25
CA PRO A 136 16.67 38.21 -18.32
C PRO A 136 17.56 37.36 -17.42
N ASN A 137 18.74 37.86 -17.10
CA ASN A 137 19.68 37.14 -16.23
C ASN A 137 19.04 36.84 -14.86
N GLY A 138 19.17 35.59 -14.38
CA GLY A 138 18.55 35.12 -13.14
C GLY A 138 17.10 34.66 -13.25
N MET A 139 16.51 34.67 -14.46
CA MET A 139 15.17 34.16 -14.73
C MET A 139 15.21 32.80 -15.41
N THR A 140 14.30 31.91 -15.00
CA THR A 140 14.11 30.59 -15.61
C THR A 140 12.87 30.61 -16.48
N LEU A 141 12.98 30.14 -17.72
CA LEU A 141 11.84 30.01 -18.63
C LEU A 141 11.01 28.76 -18.29
N VAL A 142 9.68 28.89 -18.33
CA VAL A 142 8.75 27.77 -18.14
C VAL A 142 8.70 26.91 -19.40
N THR A 143 9.33 25.73 -19.34
CA THR A 143 9.39 24.77 -20.45
C THR A 143 8.93 23.35 -20.06
N GLU A 144 8.81 23.04 -18.77
CA GLU A 144 8.39 21.73 -18.28
C GLU A 144 6.86 21.56 -18.26
N LYS A 145 6.35 20.52 -18.93
CA LYS A 145 4.95 20.08 -18.89
C LYS A 145 4.70 19.12 -17.72
N ILE A 146 3.50 19.18 -17.13
CA ILE A 146 3.00 18.20 -16.16
C ILE A 146 2.40 17.02 -16.91
N ASP A 147 2.90 15.82 -16.60
CA ASP A 147 2.25 14.56 -16.96
C ASP A 147 1.33 14.18 -15.78
N ALA A 148 0.05 14.56 -15.88
CA ALA A 148 -0.94 14.56 -14.81
C ALA A 148 -1.33 13.17 -14.26
N SER A 149 -0.44 12.19 -14.37
CA SER A 149 -0.56 10.91 -13.69
C SER A 149 -0.45 11.14 -12.17
N ASN A 150 -1.57 11.04 -11.47
CA ASN A 150 -1.67 11.20 -10.02
C ASN A 150 -1.18 9.95 -9.26
N ILE A 151 -0.02 9.44 -9.68
CA ILE A 151 0.53 8.16 -9.23
C ILE A 151 1.53 8.41 -8.11
N ILE A 152 1.37 7.73 -6.98
CA ILE A 152 2.37 7.76 -5.90
C ILE A 152 3.61 7.00 -6.34
N GLN A 153 4.79 7.61 -6.19
CA GLN A 153 6.06 6.92 -6.24
C GLN A 153 6.25 6.06 -4.98
N MET A 154 6.22 4.75 -5.14
CA MET A 154 6.77 3.86 -4.12
C MET A 154 8.29 3.98 -4.19
N SER A 155 8.91 4.59 -3.17
CA SER A 155 10.31 5.01 -3.27
C SER A 155 11.32 4.08 -2.58
N GLU A 156 10.91 3.19 -1.69
CA GLU A 156 11.85 2.41 -0.85
C GLU A 156 11.24 1.06 -0.43
N GLU A 157 12.02 -0.02 -0.46
CA GLU A 157 11.65 -1.24 0.26
C GLU A 157 11.80 -0.99 1.74
N ALA A 158 10.68 -0.85 2.45
CA ALA A 158 10.72 -0.81 3.90
C ALA A 158 11.34 -2.11 4.44
N THR A 159 12.21 -1.97 5.44
CA THR A 159 12.91 -3.08 6.10
C THR A 159 12.64 -3.12 7.61
N SER A 160 12.24 -1.98 8.19
CA SER A 160 12.00 -1.82 9.62
C SER A 160 11.12 -0.60 9.91
N GLU A 161 10.72 -0.44 11.17
CA GLU A 161 10.00 0.74 11.66
C GLU A 161 10.85 2.02 11.67
N SER A 162 12.18 1.89 11.61
CA SER A 162 13.13 3.00 11.47
C SER A 162 13.35 3.45 10.03
N SER A 163 12.83 2.72 9.03
CA SER A 163 12.86 3.17 7.63
C SER A 163 12.03 4.44 7.47
N THR A 164 12.41 5.28 6.53
CA THR A 164 11.67 6.48 6.14
C THR A 164 10.36 6.14 5.43
N PHE A 165 9.39 7.04 5.51
CA PHE A 165 8.09 6.88 4.85
C PHE A 165 8.02 7.69 3.56
N LEU A 166 7.80 7.01 2.43
CA LEU A 166 7.66 7.61 1.08
C LEU A 166 8.78 8.62 0.72
N GLY A 167 10.01 8.34 1.12
CA GLY A 167 11.18 9.19 0.85
C GLY A 167 11.19 10.51 1.63
N SER A 168 10.32 10.66 2.63
CA SER A 168 10.35 11.79 3.56
C SER A 168 11.38 11.59 4.68
N SER A 169 11.55 12.61 5.52
CA SER A 169 12.34 12.51 6.76
C SER A 169 11.60 11.81 7.91
N LEU A 170 10.33 11.43 7.74
CA LEU A 170 9.55 10.78 8.80
C LEU A 170 9.91 9.31 8.88
N MET A 171 10.23 8.84 10.09
CA MET A 171 10.34 7.41 10.37
C MET A 171 8.94 6.79 10.38
N ARG A 172 8.81 5.54 9.90
CA ARG A 172 7.55 4.79 9.90
C ARG A 172 6.94 4.65 11.30
N SER A 173 7.78 4.45 12.32
CA SER A 173 7.36 4.40 13.72
C SER A 173 6.83 5.73 14.27
N SER A 174 7.06 6.87 13.60
CA SER A 174 6.61 8.19 14.06
C SER A 174 5.25 8.63 13.49
N ILE A 175 4.60 7.77 12.69
CA ILE A 175 3.32 8.11 12.05
C ILE A 175 2.15 7.61 12.91
N ASN A 176 1.30 8.54 13.33
CA ASN A 176 0.11 8.27 14.15
C ASN A 176 -1.14 8.06 13.29
N SER A 177 -1.34 8.85 12.24
CA SER A 177 -2.46 8.70 11.31
C SER A 177 -2.06 8.99 9.88
N ILE A 178 -2.80 8.40 8.93
CA ILE A 178 -2.67 8.68 7.50
C ILE A 178 -4.05 9.01 6.92
N THR A 179 -4.15 10.07 6.14
CA THR A 179 -5.34 10.40 5.35
C THR A 179 -4.96 10.56 3.89
N ILE A 180 -5.57 9.79 2.99
CA ILE A 180 -5.53 10.10 1.56
C ILE A 180 -6.55 11.21 1.31
N ALA A 181 -6.08 12.41 0.97
CA ALA A 181 -6.88 13.63 0.87
C ALA A 181 -7.48 13.84 -0.53
N SER A 182 -8.56 14.61 -0.59
CA SER A 182 -9.33 14.94 -1.81
C SER A 182 -8.67 15.99 -2.72
N ASP A 183 -7.56 16.57 -2.31
CA ASP A 183 -6.77 17.52 -3.08
C ASP A 183 -5.30 17.46 -2.63
N ASN A 184 -4.40 18.06 -3.40
CA ASN A 184 -2.97 18.14 -3.08
C ASN A 184 -2.54 19.49 -2.51
N ILE A 185 -3.46 20.28 -1.95
CA ILE A 185 -3.19 21.61 -1.41
C ILE A 185 -2.51 21.46 -0.06
N VAL A 186 -1.23 21.78 0.00
CA VAL A 186 -0.46 21.75 1.25
C VAL A 186 -0.87 22.93 2.14
N PRO A 187 -1.43 22.69 3.34
CA PRO A 187 -1.83 23.77 4.23
C PRO A 187 -0.65 24.61 4.71
N THR A 188 -0.92 25.88 4.98
CA THR A 188 0.07 26.86 5.44
C THR A 188 0.69 26.54 6.79
N THR A 189 -0.04 25.76 7.59
CA THR A 189 0.28 25.31 8.93
C THR A 189 1.04 23.98 8.95
N ALA A 190 1.18 23.30 7.80
CA ALA A 190 1.93 22.06 7.71
C ALA A 190 3.39 22.32 8.05
N ILE A 191 3.96 21.48 8.93
CA ILE A 191 5.35 21.64 9.38
C ILE A 191 6.34 21.01 8.39
N GLY A 192 5.84 20.15 7.50
CA GLY A 192 6.62 19.55 6.44
C GLY A 192 5.73 19.01 5.33
N SER A 193 6.34 18.86 4.16
CA SER A 193 5.72 18.26 2.99
C SER A 193 6.78 17.92 1.95
N ILE A 194 6.44 17.00 1.06
CA ILE A 194 7.30 16.46 0.01
C ILE A 194 6.44 16.03 -1.19
N ASP A 195 7.01 16.13 -2.39
CA ASP A 195 6.43 15.60 -3.61
C ASP A 195 6.65 14.08 -3.70
N VAL A 196 5.55 13.33 -3.57
CA VAL A 196 5.54 11.87 -3.63
C VAL A 196 5.00 11.36 -4.97
N SER A 197 4.78 12.23 -5.96
CA SER A 197 4.43 11.80 -7.31
C SER A 197 5.54 10.97 -7.96
N LYS A 198 5.15 10.04 -8.82
CA LYS A 198 6.06 9.23 -9.66
C LYS A 198 7.02 10.10 -10.48
N ASN A 199 6.50 11.19 -11.04
CA ASN A 199 7.22 12.04 -11.98
C ASN A 199 7.90 13.25 -11.32
N LYS A 200 7.79 13.42 -9.99
CA LYS A 200 8.29 14.60 -9.27
C LYS A 200 7.79 15.91 -9.89
N ASP A 201 6.49 15.97 -10.12
CA ASP A 201 5.78 17.07 -10.76
C ASP A 201 4.71 17.72 -9.87
N GLY A 202 4.68 17.37 -8.59
CA GLY A 202 3.79 17.96 -7.60
C GLY A 202 2.31 17.59 -7.78
N THR A 203 2.00 16.61 -8.63
CA THR A 203 0.64 16.08 -8.83
C THR A 203 0.15 15.35 -7.59
N VAL A 204 1.05 14.70 -6.85
CA VAL A 204 0.77 14.06 -5.56
C VAL A 204 1.70 14.61 -4.48
N MET A 205 1.12 15.24 -3.47
CA MET A 205 1.85 15.84 -2.36
C MET A 205 1.56 15.07 -1.07
N MET A 206 2.60 14.85 -0.28
CA MET A 206 2.45 14.40 1.10
C MET A 206 2.83 15.53 2.05
N TRP A 207 2.03 15.80 3.07
CA TRP A 207 2.32 16.77 4.12
C TRP A 207 1.96 16.24 5.50
N TRP A 208 2.47 16.88 6.54
CA TRP A 208 2.25 16.42 7.91
C TRP A 208 2.23 17.54 8.95
N PHE A 209 1.65 17.20 10.09
CA PHE A 209 1.53 18.02 11.30
C PHE A 209 2.06 17.24 12.50
N ASN A 210 2.42 17.96 13.57
CA ASN A 210 2.59 17.33 14.87
C ASN A 210 1.24 16.75 15.31
N SER A 211 1.23 15.48 15.69
CA SER A 211 0.05 14.84 16.25
C SER A 211 -0.19 15.31 17.68
N SER A 212 -1.42 15.12 18.17
CA SER A 212 -1.73 15.27 19.60
C SER A 212 -0.98 14.23 20.46
N THR A 213 -0.59 13.11 19.87
CA THR A 213 0.32 12.14 20.49
C THR A 213 1.76 12.66 20.41
N SER A 214 2.41 12.76 21.57
CA SER A 214 3.78 13.29 21.70
C SER A 214 4.77 12.60 20.76
N ASN A 215 5.59 13.40 20.06
CA ASN A 215 6.61 12.97 19.10
C ASN A 215 6.09 12.16 17.90
N MET A 216 4.80 12.28 17.57
CA MET A 216 4.21 11.62 16.41
C MET A 216 3.68 12.63 15.38
N TYR A 217 3.38 12.14 14.19
CA TYR A 217 2.90 12.94 13.06
C TYR A 217 1.59 12.40 12.49
N ASP A 218 0.70 13.32 12.14
CA ASP A 218 -0.48 13.04 11.32
C ASP A 218 -0.16 13.40 9.87
N VAL A 219 -0.27 12.41 8.97
CA VAL A 219 0.20 12.47 7.59
C VAL A 219 -0.97 12.51 6.63
N PHE A 220 -0.85 13.34 5.61
CA PHE A 220 -1.85 13.51 4.56
C PHE A 220 -1.17 13.31 3.19
N ILE A 221 -1.82 12.57 2.30
CA ILE A 221 -1.35 12.34 0.93
C ILE A 221 -2.48 12.72 -0.02
N GLY A 222 -2.27 13.76 -0.81
CA GLY A 222 -3.29 14.33 -1.67
C GLY A 222 -2.86 14.40 -3.12
N SER A 223 -3.80 14.30 -4.03
CA SER A 223 -3.56 14.41 -5.48
C SER A 223 -4.35 15.53 -6.13
N GLU A 224 -3.92 15.99 -7.30
CA GLU A 224 -4.56 17.11 -7.99
C GLU A 224 -5.99 16.81 -8.46
N SER A 225 -6.28 15.56 -8.85
CA SER A 225 -7.64 15.17 -9.25
C SER A 225 -8.51 14.72 -8.07
N GLY A 226 -7.97 14.74 -6.85
CA GLY A 226 -8.59 14.15 -5.67
C GLY A 226 -8.67 12.63 -5.67
N ILE A 227 -8.01 11.95 -6.62
CA ILE A 227 -7.85 10.51 -6.66
C ILE A 227 -6.38 10.20 -6.83
N THR A 228 -5.84 9.48 -5.85
CA THR A 228 -4.43 9.13 -5.79
C THR A 228 -4.28 7.68 -6.22
N SER A 229 -3.62 7.44 -7.36
CA SER A 229 -3.44 6.09 -7.88
C SER A 229 -2.20 5.41 -7.30
N ALA A 230 -2.33 4.13 -6.93
CA ALA A 230 -1.20 3.27 -6.64
C ALA A 230 -1.04 2.25 -7.77
N TYR A 231 0.16 2.14 -8.35
CA TYR A 231 0.47 1.09 -9.34
C TYR A 231 0.93 -0.23 -8.68
N ASN A 232 1.32 -0.15 -7.41
CA ASN A 232 1.74 -1.27 -6.56
C ASN A 232 1.51 -0.86 -5.09
N CYS A 233 1.01 -1.77 -4.26
CA CYS A 233 0.82 -1.55 -2.82
C CYS A 233 1.79 -2.37 -1.96
N TYR A 234 2.79 -3.02 -2.57
CA TYR A 234 3.85 -3.76 -1.88
C TYR A 234 4.45 -2.91 -0.76
N LYS A 235 4.33 -3.38 0.50
CA LYS A 235 4.87 -2.73 1.70
C LYS A 235 4.42 -1.27 1.94
N MET A 236 3.42 -0.75 1.24
CA MET A 236 3.07 0.68 1.24
C MET A 236 2.93 1.24 2.67
N PHE A 237 2.16 0.56 3.52
CA PHE A 237 1.87 0.93 4.90
C PHE A 237 2.51 -0.02 5.93
N SER A 238 3.60 -0.69 5.55
CA SER A 238 4.33 -1.61 6.43
C SER A 238 5.15 -0.90 7.51
N TRP A 239 5.38 -1.58 8.63
CA TRP A 239 6.10 -1.14 9.83
C TRP A 239 5.66 0.20 10.42
N LEU A 240 4.42 0.63 10.15
CA LEU A 240 3.82 1.79 10.80
C LEU A 240 3.35 1.38 12.21
N THR A 241 4.29 1.07 13.10
CA THR A 241 4.06 0.37 14.37
C THR A 241 3.19 1.15 15.36
N ASN A 242 3.07 2.46 15.18
CA ASN A 242 2.24 3.37 15.99
C ASN A 242 0.98 3.90 15.27
N LEU A 243 0.70 3.47 14.05
CA LEU A 243 -0.47 3.91 13.29
C LEU A 243 -1.77 3.53 14.02
N LYS A 244 -2.63 4.52 14.25
CA LYS A 244 -3.93 4.39 14.92
C LYS A 244 -5.10 4.41 13.95
N THR A 245 -5.02 5.24 12.92
CA THR A 245 -6.06 5.37 11.91
C THR A 245 -5.46 5.54 10.52
N ILE A 246 -6.17 5.04 9.52
CA ILE A 246 -5.86 5.29 8.12
C ILE A 246 -7.16 5.45 7.34
N ASP A 247 -7.23 6.52 6.56
CA ASP A 247 -8.34 6.79 5.63
C ASP A 247 -7.83 6.63 4.19
N LEU A 248 -8.38 5.64 3.49
CA LEU A 248 -8.02 5.24 2.13
C LEU A 248 -9.08 5.65 1.09
N THR A 249 -10.03 6.52 1.45
CA THR A 249 -11.20 6.85 0.60
C THR A 249 -10.81 7.25 -0.82
N TYR A 250 -9.74 8.03 -0.96
CA TYR A 250 -9.28 8.55 -2.25
C TYR A 250 -8.08 7.80 -2.85
N LEU A 251 -7.80 6.57 -2.38
CA LEU A 251 -6.77 5.71 -2.95
C LEU A 251 -7.36 4.80 -4.02
N ASP A 252 -6.97 5.00 -5.28
CA ASP A 252 -7.33 4.10 -6.37
C ASP A 252 -6.33 2.94 -6.49
N THR A 253 -6.80 1.74 -6.19
CA THR A 253 -6.04 0.48 -6.33
C THR A 253 -6.50 -0.38 -7.49
N SER A 254 -7.33 0.14 -8.40
CA SER A 254 -7.92 -0.64 -9.50
C SER A 254 -6.90 -1.29 -10.43
N THR A 255 -5.69 -0.75 -10.52
CA THR A 255 -4.60 -1.27 -11.35
C THR A 255 -3.57 -2.11 -10.57
N VAL A 256 -3.72 -2.24 -9.25
CA VAL A 256 -2.75 -2.91 -8.38
C VAL A 256 -2.82 -4.44 -8.56
N SER A 257 -1.68 -5.05 -8.86
CA SER A 257 -1.53 -6.51 -8.92
C SER A 257 -0.88 -7.12 -7.67
N ASP A 258 -0.16 -6.33 -6.88
CA ASP A 258 0.57 -6.79 -5.69
C ASP A 258 0.20 -5.93 -4.46
N MET A 259 -0.39 -6.57 -3.45
CA MET A 259 -0.70 -5.99 -2.14
C MET A 259 0.06 -6.71 -1.01
N SER A 260 1.11 -7.46 -1.36
CA SER A 260 1.88 -8.18 -0.36
C SER A 260 2.54 -7.23 0.62
N TYR A 261 2.50 -7.60 1.90
CA TYR A 261 3.03 -6.83 3.01
C TYR A 261 2.42 -5.42 3.18
N MET A 262 1.29 -5.09 2.55
CA MET A 262 0.76 -3.72 2.54
C MET A 262 0.64 -3.11 3.94
N PHE A 263 0.16 -3.87 4.94
CA PHE A 263 0.07 -3.47 6.35
C PHE A 263 0.98 -4.30 7.27
N PHE A 264 2.04 -4.90 6.73
CA PHE A 264 2.94 -5.76 7.49
C PHE A 264 3.50 -5.02 8.72
N LYS A 265 3.41 -5.62 9.92
CA LYS A 265 3.91 -5.05 11.18
C LYS A 265 3.33 -3.68 11.54
N THR A 266 2.13 -3.37 11.09
CA THR A 266 1.35 -2.19 11.54
C THR A 266 0.69 -2.53 12.88
N SER A 267 1.49 -2.70 13.92
CA SER A 267 1.12 -3.44 15.14
C SER A 267 0.08 -2.75 16.04
N SER A 268 -0.05 -1.43 15.96
CA SER A 268 -0.96 -0.64 16.81
C SER A 268 -2.37 -0.45 16.26
N ILE A 269 -2.61 -0.80 14.99
CA ILE A 269 -3.90 -0.57 14.34
C ILE A 269 -4.95 -1.51 14.93
N GLU A 270 -6.12 -0.97 15.32
CA GLU A 270 -7.20 -1.76 15.91
C GLU A 270 -8.31 -2.12 14.91
N THR A 271 -8.55 -1.24 13.94
CA THR A 271 -9.55 -1.39 12.88
C THR A 271 -9.01 -0.83 11.56
N LEU A 272 -9.43 -1.41 10.45
CA LEU A 272 -9.11 -0.96 9.10
C LEU A 272 -10.40 -0.85 8.28
N ASP A 273 -10.66 0.32 7.72
CA ASP A 273 -11.66 0.47 6.66
C ASP A 273 -10.97 0.21 5.31
N LEU A 274 -11.39 -0.87 4.65
CA LEU A 274 -10.84 -1.33 3.37
C LEU A 274 -11.87 -1.25 2.25
N THR A 275 -13.02 -0.60 2.48
CA THR A 275 -14.15 -0.56 1.54
C THR A 275 -13.79 0.08 0.20
N SER A 276 -12.83 1.02 0.19
CA SER A 276 -12.34 1.68 -1.02
C SER A 276 -11.37 0.84 -1.86
N LEU A 277 -10.82 -0.25 -1.32
CA LEU A 277 -9.82 -1.04 -2.02
C LEU A 277 -10.45 -1.92 -3.11
N ASN A 278 -10.05 -1.65 -4.35
CA ASN A 278 -10.31 -2.56 -5.46
C ASN A 278 -9.20 -3.61 -5.55
N THR A 279 -9.56 -4.88 -5.38
CA THR A 279 -8.66 -6.04 -5.37
C THR A 279 -8.79 -6.93 -6.60
N SER A 280 -9.62 -6.56 -7.58
CA SER A 280 -9.97 -7.41 -8.75
C SER A 280 -8.79 -7.78 -9.68
N ASN A 281 -7.66 -7.07 -9.58
CA ASN A 281 -6.44 -7.35 -10.32
C ASN A 281 -5.31 -7.93 -9.44
N VAL A 282 -5.52 -8.06 -8.14
CA VAL A 282 -4.50 -8.52 -7.20
C VAL A 282 -4.25 -10.01 -7.36
N THR A 283 -2.99 -10.37 -7.56
CA THR A 283 -2.54 -11.77 -7.64
C THR A 283 -1.76 -12.21 -6.39
N ASN A 284 -1.24 -11.26 -5.61
CA ASN A 284 -0.41 -11.54 -4.44
C ASN A 284 -0.90 -10.76 -3.20
N MET A 285 -1.32 -11.49 -2.16
CA MET A 285 -1.74 -10.94 -0.86
C MET A 285 -0.86 -11.46 0.29
N LYS A 286 0.35 -11.93 -0.01
CA LYS A 286 1.29 -12.46 0.99
C LYS A 286 1.49 -11.46 2.14
N ALA A 287 1.34 -11.92 3.37
CA ALA A 287 1.63 -11.16 4.58
C ALA A 287 0.94 -9.79 4.68
N MET A 288 -0.19 -9.59 3.97
CA MET A 288 -0.86 -8.29 3.86
C MET A 288 -1.17 -7.66 5.22
N PHE A 289 -1.59 -8.45 6.21
CA PHE A 289 -1.88 -8.01 7.57
C PHE A 289 -0.94 -8.63 8.62
N SER A 290 0.15 -9.28 8.19
CA SER A 290 0.99 -10.02 9.13
C SER A 290 1.61 -9.09 10.17
N GLY A 291 1.45 -9.43 11.45
CA GLY A 291 1.96 -8.64 12.56
C GLY A 291 1.11 -7.44 12.95
N CYS A 292 -0.10 -7.30 12.42
CA CYS A 292 -1.12 -6.38 12.94
C CYS A 292 -1.68 -6.90 14.28
N MET A 293 -0.85 -6.87 15.34
CA MET A 293 -1.12 -7.57 16.60
C MET A 293 -2.38 -7.07 17.33
N GLN A 294 -2.70 -5.78 17.22
CA GLN A 294 -3.85 -5.14 17.87
C GLN A 294 -5.12 -5.13 17.01
N LEU A 295 -5.08 -5.62 15.76
CA LEU A 295 -6.21 -5.62 14.85
C LEU A 295 -7.30 -6.54 15.39
N LYS A 296 -8.44 -5.97 15.78
CA LYS A 296 -9.54 -6.71 16.42
C LYS A 296 -10.45 -7.34 15.39
N ASN A 297 -10.78 -6.58 14.35
CA ASN A 297 -11.64 -6.97 13.24
C ASN A 297 -11.11 -6.33 11.95
N VAL A 298 -11.30 -7.02 10.82
CA VAL A 298 -11.05 -6.49 9.48
C VAL A 298 -12.13 -7.01 8.55
N ASP A 299 -12.85 -6.10 7.90
CA ASP A 299 -13.83 -6.46 6.88
C ASP A 299 -13.11 -6.64 5.55
N VAL A 300 -13.16 -7.87 5.04
CA VAL A 300 -12.59 -8.28 3.73
C VAL A 300 -13.68 -8.80 2.80
N SER A 301 -14.95 -8.53 3.09
CA SER A 301 -16.08 -8.99 2.28
C SER A 301 -16.05 -8.44 0.85
N ASN A 302 -15.48 -7.24 0.64
CA ASN A 302 -15.31 -6.61 -0.66
C ASN A 302 -14.11 -7.16 -1.47
N PHE A 303 -13.30 -8.07 -0.90
CA PHE A 303 -12.11 -8.57 -1.59
C PHE A 303 -12.47 -9.55 -2.71
N ASN A 304 -12.08 -9.21 -3.94
CA ASN A 304 -12.09 -10.13 -5.06
C ASN A 304 -10.77 -10.90 -5.11
N THR A 305 -10.81 -12.16 -4.69
CA THR A 305 -9.62 -13.02 -4.59
C THR A 305 -9.49 -13.99 -5.77
N LEU A 306 -10.31 -13.87 -6.82
CA LEU A 306 -10.35 -14.80 -7.95
C LEU A 306 -8.99 -15.00 -8.63
N LYS A 307 -8.13 -13.98 -8.65
CA LYS A 307 -6.81 -14.01 -9.30
C LYS A 307 -5.66 -14.29 -8.32
N VAL A 308 -5.94 -14.38 -7.02
CA VAL A 308 -4.90 -14.51 -5.99
C VAL A 308 -4.30 -15.91 -6.02
N THR A 309 -2.97 -15.98 -6.10
CA THR A 309 -2.20 -17.22 -6.11
C THR A 309 -1.43 -17.47 -4.81
N SER A 310 -1.18 -16.41 -4.03
CA SER A 310 -0.42 -16.48 -2.77
C SER A 310 -1.14 -15.75 -1.63
N MET A 311 -1.44 -16.50 -0.58
CA MET A 311 -1.99 -16.00 0.70
C MET A 311 -1.08 -16.35 1.89
N ILE A 312 0.21 -16.61 1.61
CA ILE A 312 1.24 -16.93 2.60
C ILE A 312 1.23 -15.86 3.71
N ASP A 313 1.16 -16.29 4.97
CA ASP A 313 1.21 -15.41 6.14
C ASP A 313 0.17 -14.28 6.18
N MET A 314 -0.89 -14.29 5.36
CA MET A 314 -1.76 -13.11 5.15
C MET A 314 -2.29 -12.50 6.47
N PHE A 315 -2.66 -13.35 7.44
CA PHE A 315 -3.12 -12.96 8.78
C PHE A 315 -2.20 -13.50 9.89
N CYS A 316 -0.91 -13.71 9.58
CA CYS A 316 0.06 -14.21 10.55
C CYS A 316 0.27 -13.21 11.69
N ASN A 317 0.17 -13.66 12.93
CA ASN A 317 0.41 -12.89 14.16
C ASN A 317 -0.56 -11.71 14.33
N CYS A 318 -1.81 -11.86 13.85
CA CYS A 318 -2.94 -10.99 14.13
C CYS A 318 -3.59 -11.39 15.47
N GLN A 319 -2.85 -11.22 16.56
CA GLN A 319 -3.17 -11.83 17.86
C GLN A 319 -4.50 -11.38 18.47
N ALA A 320 -4.99 -10.17 18.16
CA ALA A 320 -6.25 -9.66 18.71
C ALA A 320 -7.52 -10.11 17.97
N ILE A 321 -7.40 -10.72 16.77
CA ILE A 321 -8.55 -11.23 16.02
C ILE A 321 -9.15 -12.44 16.75
N LYS A 322 -10.46 -12.39 17.01
CA LYS A 322 -11.22 -13.49 17.62
C LYS A 322 -11.99 -14.34 16.60
N THR A 323 -12.48 -13.69 15.56
CA THR A 323 -13.26 -14.26 14.46
C THR A 323 -12.92 -13.51 13.18
N LEU A 324 -13.01 -14.19 12.04
CA LEU A 324 -12.73 -13.58 10.73
C LEU A 324 -13.70 -14.14 9.70
N ASP A 325 -14.43 -13.26 9.03
CA ASP A 325 -15.32 -13.65 7.92
C ASP A 325 -14.51 -13.70 6.61
N LEU A 326 -14.37 -14.91 6.07
CA LEU A 326 -13.68 -15.19 4.81
C LEU A 326 -14.62 -15.79 3.76
N SER A 327 -15.93 -15.62 3.91
CA SER A 327 -16.94 -16.20 3.02
C SER A 327 -16.81 -15.72 1.56
N SER A 328 -16.28 -14.51 1.34
CA SER A 328 -16.01 -13.93 0.01
C SER A 328 -14.78 -14.53 -0.69
N PHE A 329 -13.94 -15.30 0.02
CA PHE A 329 -12.66 -15.77 -0.53
C PHE A 329 -12.87 -16.91 -1.53
N VAL A 330 -12.26 -16.77 -2.71
CA VAL A 330 -12.14 -17.81 -3.73
C VAL A 330 -10.69 -18.23 -3.81
N THR A 331 -10.39 -19.45 -3.33
CA THR A 331 -9.01 -19.94 -3.19
C THR A 331 -8.59 -20.94 -4.26
N SER A 332 -9.39 -21.14 -5.31
CA SER A 332 -9.13 -22.15 -6.35
C SER A 332 -7.80 -21.98 -7.11
N ASN A 333 -7.26 -20.76 -7.14
CA ASN A 333 -5.98 -20.44 -7.78
C ASN A 333 -4.80 -20.36 -6.79
N VAL A 334 -5.03 -20.51 -5.49
CA VAL A 334 -4.00 -20.41 -4.45
C VAL A 334 -3.13 -21.66 -4.47
N THR A 335 -1.81 -21.45 -4.54
CA THR A 335 -0.82 -22.54 -4.53
C THR A 335 -0.11 -22.69 -3.18
N SER A 336 -0.11 -21.64 -2.36
CA SER A 336 0.41 -21.70 -0.99
C SER A 336 -0.39 -20.81 -0.03
N MET A 337 -0.67 -21.37 1.14
CA MET A 337 -1.30 -20.71 2.29
C MET A 337 -0.48 -20.94 3.57
N SER A 338 0.81 -21.23 3.44
CA SER A 338 1.70 -21.46 4.58
C SER A 338 1.61 -20.31 5.58
N GLY A 339 1.44 -20.65 6.86
CA GLY A 339 1.41 -19.67 7.96
C GLY A 339 0.27 -18.66 7.94
N MET A 340 -0.77 -18.83 7.10
CA MET A 340 -1.83 -17.83 6.93
C MET A 340 -2.46 -17.37 8.25
N PHE A 341 -2.62 -18.26 9.24
CA PHE A 341 -3.14 -17.94 10.57
C PHE A 341 -2.12 -18.20 11.70
N TYR A 342 -0.82 -18.25 11.38
CA TYR A 342 0.25 -18.52 12.34
C TYR A 342 0.21 -17.53 13.52
N GLN A 343 0.29 -18.00 14.76
CA GLN A 343 0.27 -17.22 16.00
C GLN A 343 -0.97 -16.34 16.21
N ASN A 344 -2.13 -16.71 15.65
CA ASN A 344 -3.40 -16.06 15.98
C ASN A 344 -3.95 -16.59 17.31
N TYR A 345 -3.30 -16.18 18.42
CA TYR A 345 -3.52 -16.75 19.75
C TYR A 345 -4.98 -16.72 20.21
N ASN A 346 -5.70 -15.63 19.92
CA ASN A 346 -7.07 -15.42 20.38
C ASN A 346 -8.15 -15.80 19.35
N LEU A 347 -7.79 -16.40 18.21
CA LEU A 347 -8.76 -16.86 17.21
C LEU A 347 -9.56 -18.02 17.80
N ILE A 348 -10.88 -17.85 17.96
CA ILE A 348 -11.77 -18.82 18.62
C ILE A 348 -12.49 -19.70 17.59
N ASP A 349 -12.92 -19.08 16.49
CA ASP A 349 -13.73 -19.68 15.43
C ASP A 349 -13.32 -19.14 14.06
N LEU A 350 -13.40 -19.99 13.05
CA LEU A 350 -13.00 -19.67 11.68
C LEU A 350 -13.75 -20.59 10.69
N ASP A 351 -14.64 -20.01 9.90
CA ASP A 351 -15.26 -20.72 8.78
C ASP A 351 -14.40 -20.57 7.52
N ILE A 352 -13.89 -21.71 7.06
CA ILE A 352 -13.12 -21.87 5.82
C ILE A 352 -13.68 -23.02 4.98
N SER A 353 -14.95 -23.37 5.18
CA SER A 353 -15.61 -24.44 4.43
C SER A 353 -15.70 -24.14 2.93
N ASN A 354 -15.63 -22.86 2.54
CA ASN A 354 -15.57 -22.39 1.15
C ASN A 354 -14.18 -22.56 0.49
N PHE A 355 -13.12 -22.90 1.24
CA PHE A 355 -11.78 -22.97 0.66
C PHE A 355 -11.62 -24.16 -0.29
N ASN A 356 -11.19 -23.88 -1.52
CA ASN A 356 -10.78 -24.88 -2.51
C ASN A 356 -9.25 -24.99 -2.52
N THR A 357 -8.72 -26.06 -1.96
CA THR A 357 -7.26 -26.25 -1.83
C THR A 357 -6.64 -27.17 -2.88
N ILE A 358 -7.33 -27.45 -4.00
CA ILE A 358 -6.90 -28.41 -5.04
C ILE A 358 -5.53 -28.11 -5.65
N ASN A 359 -5.08 -26.86 -5.59
CA ASN A 359 -3.80 -26.40 -6.13
C ASN A 359 -2.76 -26.11 -5.05
N VAL A 360 -3.09 -26.25 -3.78
CA VAL A 360 -2.19 -25.94 -2.67
C VAL A 360 -1.15 -27.05 -2.50
N THR A 361 0.13 -26.67 -2.47
CA THR A 361 1.24 -27.61 -2.26
C THR A 361 1.91 -27.47 -0.90
N ASP A 362 1.71 -26.33 -0.22
CA ASP A 362 2.31 -26.03 1.09
C ASP A 362 1.25 -25.49 2.07
N MET A 363 1.11 -26.20 3.20
CA MET A 363 0.22 -25.86 4.32
C MET A 363 0.98 -25.83 5.66
N GLN A 364 2.30 -25.66 5.63
CA GLN A 364 3.08 -25.59 6.86
C GLN A 364 2.58 -24.46 7.76
N GLN A 365 2.54 -24.73 9.07
CA GLN A 365 2.18 -23.77 10.11
C GLN A 365 0.81 -23.09 9.97
N LEU A 366 -0.10 -23.62 9.14
CA LEU A 366 -1.36 -22.95 8.79
C LEU A 366 -2.17 -22.45 10.01
N PHE A 367 -2.26 -23.27 11.07
CA PHE A 367 -2.94 -22.95 12.34
C PHE A 367 -1.99 -22.98 13.55
N ASN A 368 -0.67 -22.94 13.32
CA ASN A 368 0.30 -23.06 14.39
C ASN A 368 0.14 -21.89 15.37
N GLY A 369 -0.07 -22.16 16.65
CA GLY A 369 -0.28 -21.16 17.69
C GLY A 369 -1.69 -20.57 17.70
N CYS A 370 -2.68 -21.17 17.02
CA CYS A 370 -4.09 -20.82 17.22
C CYS A 370 -4.59 -21.38 18.56
N LYS A 371 -4.12 -20.81 19.68
CA LYS A 371 -4.28 -21.37 21.02
C LYS A 371 -5.74 -21.47 21.47
N SER A 372 -6.57 -20.48 21.11
CA SER A 372 -7.99 -20.41 21.46
C SER A 372 -8.93 -21.13 20.49
N LEU A 373 -8.44 -21.68 19.37
CA LEU A 373 -9.27 -22.31 18.35
C LEU A 373 -9.88 -23.60 18.91
N THR A 374 -11.21 -23.67 18.96
CA THR A 374 -11.92 -24.79 19.62
C THR A 374 -12.32 -25.92 18.68
N ASN A 375 -12.62 -25.57 17.43
CA ASN A 375 -13.01 -26.47 16.36
C ASN A 375 -12.53 -25.89 15.02
N ILE A 376 -12.44 -26.72 13.98
CA ILE A 376 -12.17 -26.28 12.61
C ILE A 376 -12.76 -27.27 11.61
N ASN A 377 -13.55 -26.78 10.66
CA ASN A 377 -14.11 -27.61 9.59
C ASN A 377 -13.15 -27.63 8.38
N LEU A 378 -12.54 -28.79 8.14
CA LEU A 378 -11.58 -29.02 7.05
C LEU A 378 -12.13 -29.91 5.94
N SER A 379 -13.45 -30.17 5.91
CA SER A 379 -14.07 -31.13 4.97
C SER A 379 -13.91 -30.78 3.49
N SER A 380 -13.73 -29.50 3.16
CA SER A 380 -13.48 -29.00 1.80
C SER A 380 -12.03 -29.15 1.33
N PHE A 381 -11.10 -29.44 2.24
CA PHE A 381 -9.68 -29.48 1.91
C PHE A 381 -9.36 -30.69 1.03
N ASN A 382 -8.69 -30.42 -0.09
CA ASN A 382 -7.97 -31.42 -0.88
C ASN A 382 -6.47 -31.26 -0.62
N THR A 383 -5.85 -32.30 -0.06
CA THR A 383 -4.42 -32.27 0.31
C THR A 383 -3.53 -33.13 -0.59
N SER A 384 -4.06 -33.66 -1.69
CA SER A 384 -3.35 -34.63 -2.58
C SER A 384 -2.01 -34.12 -3.12
N LYS A 385 -1.86 -32.79 -3.27
CA LYS A 385 -0.63 -32.12 -3.72
C LYS A 385 0.24 -31.58 -2.59
N VAL A 386 -0.21 -31.65 -1.34
CA VAL A 386 0.52 -31.10 -0.20
C VAL A 386 1.68 -32.03 0.16
N THR A 387 2.86 -31.45 0.32
CA THR A 387 4.08 -32.22 0.67
C THR A 387 4.55 -31.97 2.11
N ASN A 388 4.07 -30.90 2.75
CA ASN A 388 4.59 -30.43 4.03
C ASN A 388 3.46 -30.04 5.02
N PHE A 389 3.37 -30.74 6.15
CA PHE A 389 2.49 -30.44 7.29
C PHE A 389 3.25 -30.00 8.55
N TYR A 390 4.49 -29.51 8.39
CA TYR A 390 5.31 -28.98 9.47
C TYR A 390 4.52 -28.03 10.38
N TYR A 391 4.35 -28.43 11.64
CA TYR A 391 3.65 -27.71 12.69
C TYR A 391 2.21 -27.26 12.37
N MET A 392 1.50 -27.89 11.43
CA MET A 392 0.18 -27.39 10.96
C MET A 392 -0.80 -27.01 12.09
N PHE A 393 -0.91 -27.81 13.15
CA PHE A 393 -1.76 -27.56 14.33
C PHE A 393 -0.94 -27.43 15.64
N ASN A 394 0.37 -27.16 15.57
CA ASN A 394 1.19 -27.00 16.76
C ASN A 394 0.63 -25.90 17.67
N GLU A 395 0.56 -26.15 18.98
CA GLU A 395 0.04 -25.19 19.98
C GLU A 395 -1.42 -24.77 19.75
N CYS A 396 -2.24 -25.57 19.06
CA CYS A 396 -3.70 -25.46 19.11
C CYS A 396 -4.24 -26.01 20.44
N ASN A 397 -3.99 -25.29 21.55
CA ASN A 397 -4.22 -25.79 22.90
C ASN A 397 -5.71 -26.08 23.22
N SER A 398 -6.64 -25.30 22.65
CA SER A 398 -8.08 -25.43 22.89
C SER A 398 -8.80 -26.37 21.91
N LEU A 399 -8.13 -26.89 20.89
CA LEU A 399 -8.76 -27.75 19.88
C LEU A 399 -9.11 -29.10 20.52
N THR A 400 -10.40 -29.47 20.53
CA THR A 400 -10.88 -30.67 21.25
C THR A 400 -11.05 -31.89 20.34
N GLU A 401 -11.38 -31.65 19.08
CA GLU A 401 -11.56 -32.64 18.04
C GLU A 401 -11.07 -32.10 16.70
N ILE A 402 -10.70 -33.01 15.80
CA ILE A 402 -10.34 -32.67 14.43
C ILE A 402 -10.70 -33.82 13.49
N ASN A 403 -11.37 -33.51 12.39
CA ASN A 403 -11.68 -34.48 11.35
C ASN A 403 -10.70 -34.31 10.17
N LEU A 404 -9.89 -35.35 9.94
CA LEU A 404 -8.88 -35.40 8.88
C LEU A 404 -9.14 -36.55 7.89
N SER A 405 -10.36 -37.10 7.88
CA SER A 405 -10.69 -38.28 7.06
C SER A 405 -10.56 -38.04 5.55
N ASN A 406 -10.69 -36.78 5.11
CA ASN A 406 -10.53 -36.35 3.71
C ASN A 406 -9.08 -36.06 3.31
N PHE A 407 -8.12 -36.10 4.25
CA PHE A 407 -6.73 -35.78 3.93
C PHE A 407 -6.08 -36.93 3.14
N ASP A 408 -5.70 -36.65 1.90
CA ASP A 408 -4.75 -37.46 1.14
C ASP A 408 -3.33 -37.04 1.51
N THR A 409 -2.60 -37.95 2.17
CA THR A 409 -1.23 -37.70 2.63
C THR A 409 -0.17 -38.42 1.80
N SER A 410 -0.54 -39.03 0.66
CA SER A 410 0.34 -39.87 -0.17
C SER A 410 1.53 -39.12 -0.79
N SER A 411 1.49 -37.79 -0.77
CA SER A 411 2.56 -36.89 -1.23
C SER A 411 3.38 -36.27 -0.09
N VAL A 412 2.98 -36.47 1.17
CA VAL A 412 3.58 -35.79 2.32
C VAL A 412 4.91 -36.44 2.70
N THR A 413 5.92 -35.61 2.94
CA THR A 413 7.26 -36.04 3.40
C THR A 413 7.59 -35.56 4.81
N ASN A 414 6.95 -34.49 5.28
CA ASN A 414 7.25 -33.84 6.56
C ASN A 414 6.00 -33.63 7.42
N MET A 415 5.97 -34.19 8.63
CA MET A 415 4.89 -34.07 9.62
C MET A 415 5.41 -33.63 11.01
N VAL A 416 6.57 -32.97 11.06
CA VAL A 416 7.18 -32.51 12.32
C VAL A 416 6.17 -31.71 13.14
N GLY A 417 5.95 -32.16 14.37
CA GLY A 417 5.12 -31.48 15.36
C GLY A 417 3.72 -31.11 14.92
N MET A 418 3.14 -31.84 13.96
CA MET A 418 1.82 -31.53 13.39
C MET A 418 0.76 -31.25 14.46
N PHE A 419 0.78 -31.97 15.59
CA PHE A 419 -0.14 -31.81 16.73
C PHE A 419 0.58 -31.46 18.04
N ARG A 420 1.85 -31.02 17.98
CA ARG A 420 2.63 -30.73 19.19
C ARG A 420 1.89 -29.73 20.07
N LYS A 421 1.77 -30.02 21.37
CA LYS A 421 1.04 -29.22 22.37
C LYS A 421 -0.45 -28.98 22.05
N CYS A 422 -1.10 -29.87 21.29
CA CYS A 422 -2.57 -29.91 21.25
C CYS A 422 -3.13 -30.49 22.55
N THR A 423 -3.07 -29.70 23.63
CA THR A 423 -3.32 -30.16 25.00
C THR A 423 -4.76 -30.55 25.29
N SER A 424 -5.73 -30.15 24.45
CA SER A 424 -7.16 -30.50 24.62
C SER A 424 -7.65 -31.57 23.64
N LEU A 425 -6.86 -32.00 22.65
CA LEU A 425 -7.27 -33.04 21.71
C LEU A 425 -7.42 -34.37 22.45
N LYS A 426 -8.63 -34.95 22.38
CA LYS A 426 -8.93 -36.23 23.04
C LYS A 426 -8.61 -37.42 22.15
N LYS A 427 -8.87 -37.30 20.85
CA LYS A 427 -8.67 -38.37 19.87
C LYS A 427 -7.94 -37.81 18.67
N ILE A 428 -6.95 -38.55 18.19
CA ILE A 428 -6.22 -38.24 16.96
C ILE A 428 -6.41 -39.43 16.02
N ASN A 429 -7.27 -39.28 15.01
CA ASN A 429 -7.56 -40.34 14.04
C ASN A 429 -6.81 -40.07 12.73
N LEU A 430 -5.75 -40.86 12.49
CA LEU A 430 -4.95 -40.86 11.26
C LEU A 430 -5.12 -42.16 10.47
N SER A 431 -6.22 -42.89 10.67
CA SER A 431 -6.48 -44.16 9.99
C SER A 431 -6.70 -44.04 8.47
N SER A 432 -6.81 -42.84 7.92
CA SER A 432 -6.80 -42.57 6.48
C SER A 432 -5.41 -42.24 5.92
N PHE A 433 -4.42 -41.97 6.78
CA PHE A 433 -3.14 -41.41 6.34
C PHE A 433 -2.27 -42.48 5.67
N ILE A 434 -1.84 -42.18 4.45
CA ILE A 434 -0.82 -42.91 3.70
C ILE A 434 0.50 -42.16 3.90
N THR A 435 1.41 -42.71 4.71
CA THR A 435 2.62 -42.00 5.15
C THR A 435 3.92 -42.62 4.64
N ASN A 436 3.85 -43.50 3.63
CA ASN A 436 5.01 -44.22 3.11
C ASN A 436 6.12 -43.30 2.54
N LYS A 437 5.86 -42.02 2.28
CA LYS A 437 6.88 -41.03 1.89
C LYS A 437 7.36 -40.14 3.05
N VAL A 438 6.75 -40.24 4.23
CA VAL A 438 7.10 -39.42 5.39
C VAL A 438 8.46 -39.86 5.92
N THR A 439 9.37 -38.92 6.03
CA THR A 439 10.72 -39.15 6.58
C THR A 439 10.90 -38.53 7.96
N ASN A 440 10.05 -37.57 8.34
CA ASN A 440 10.19 -36.80 9.56
C ASN A 440 8.86 -36.63 10.32
N THR A 441 8.80 -37.22 11.52
CA THR A 441 7.69 -37.14 12.49
C THR A 441 8.14 -36.58 13.85
N TYR A 442 9.31 -35.91 13.88
CA TYR A 442 9.86 -35.29 15.08
C TYR A 442 8.78 -34.49 15.84
N TYR A 443 8.61 -34.75 17.12
CA TYR A 443 7.60 -34.09 17.97
C TYR A 443 6.12 -34.21 17.59
N MET A 444 5.71 -35.08 16.65
CA MET A 444 4.36 -35.05 16.07
C MET A 444 3.22 -34.93 17.10
N PHE A 445 3.30 -35.65 18.22
CA PHE A 445 2.31 -35.63 19.31
C PHE A 445 2.88 -35.16 20.67
N LEU A 446 4.07 -34.55 20.68
CA LEU A 446 4.71 -34.09 21.91
C LEU A 446 3.76 -33.20 22.72
N ASN A 447 3.57 -33.47 24.02
CA ASN A 447 2.70 -32.70 24.92
C ASN A 447 1.20 -32.67 24.52
N CYS A 448 0.68 -33.71 23.86
CA CYS A 448 -0.77 -33.91 23.71
C CYS A 448 -1.38 -34.47 25.01
N THR A 449 -1.44 -33.66 26.06
CA THR A 449 -1.69 -34.13 27.44
C THR A 449 -3.10 -34.65 27.73
N SER A 450 -4.06 -34.51 26.81
CA SER A 450 -5.44 -35.04 26.96
C SER A 450 -5.77 -36.19 26.02
N VAL A 451 -4.82 -36.65 25.19
CA VAL A 451 -5.13 -37.65 24.18
C VAL A 451 -5.34 -39.02 24.82
N THR A 452 -6.49 -39.63 24.57
CA THR A 452 -6.82 -40.99 25.04
C THR A 452 -6.68 -42.03 23.94
N GLU A 453 -6.80 -41.61 22.68
CA GLU A 453 -6.71 -42.51 21.52
C GLU A 453 -5.91 -41.87 20.38
N ILE A 454 -4.91 -42.60 19.87
CA ILE A 454 -4.18 -42.28 18.64
C ILE A 454 -4.39 -43.45 17.68
N ASP A 455 -5.05 -43.22 16.55
CA ASP A 455 -5.27 -44.25 15.53
C ASP A 455 -4.33 -44.05 14.35
N ILE A 456 -3.36 -44.94 14.20
CA ILE A 456 -2.37 -44.95 13.11
C ILE A 456 -2.41 -46.28 12.34
N ARG A 457 -3.56 -46.97 12.30
CA ARG A 457 -3.72 -48.30 11.71
C ARG A 457 -3.46 -48.42 10.21
N LYS A 458 -3.38 -47.31 9.47
CA LYS A 458 -2.96 -47.32 8.05
C LYS A 458 -1.65 -46.56 7.80
N ALA A 459 -1.11 -45.90 8.82
CA ALA A 459 0.14 -45.19 8.67
C ALA A 459 1.29 -46.18 8.42
N ASP A 460 2.15 -45.81 7.48
CA ASP A 460 3.39 -46.50 7.16
C ASP A 460 4.56 -45.58 7.48
N PHE A 461 5.29 -45.87 8.55
CA PHE A 461 6.45 -45.10 8.99
C PHE A 461 7.79 -45.76 8.62
N SER A 462 7.79 -46.69 7.67
CA SER A 462 9.01 -47.43 7.25
C SER A 462 10.14 -46.52 6.76
N ASN A 463 9.82 -45.36 6.18
CA ASN A 463 10.79 -44.38 5.70
C ASN A 463 11.12 -43.27 6.72
N VAL A 464 10.55 -43.32 7.94
CA VAL A 464 10.81 -42.31 8.96
C VAL A 464 12.19 -42.49 9.56
N THR A 465 13.06 -41.49 9.35
CA THR A 465 14.43 -41.44 9.89
C THR A 465 14.54 -40.52 11.09
N ASN A 466 13.64 -39.53 11.22
CA ASN A 466 13.58 -38.64 12.37
C ASN A 466 12.21 -38.74 13.07
N TYR A 467 12.19 -39.49 14.17
CA TYR A 467 10.99 -39.78 14.98
C TYR A 467 11.16 -39.34 16.44
N ASN A 468 12.22 -38.58 16.76
CA ASN A 468 12.55 -38.25 18.14
C ASN A 468 11.36 -37.55 18.84
N LEU A 469 11.08 -37.98 20.08
CA LEU A 469 10.08 -37.36 20.95
C LEU A 469 8.65 -37.31 20.37
N MET A 470 8.34 -38.13 19.35
CA MET A 470 7.03 -38.18 18.67
C MET A 470 5.87 -38.40 19.63
N PHE A 471 6.03 -39.28 20.62
CA PHE A 471 5.02 -39.65 21.61
C PHE A 471 5.36 -39.17 23.04
N SER A 472 6.28 -38.23 23.19
CA SER A 472 6.69 -37.74 24.52
C SER A 472 5.59 -36.91 25.17
N GLU A 473 5.45 -37.03 26.50
CA GLU A 473 4.48 -36.26 27.29
C GLU A 473 3.00 -36.47 26.89
N ILE A 474 2.66 -37.65 26.33
CA ILE A 474 1.27 -38.09 26.19
C ILE A 474 0.85 -38.91 27.42
N PRO A 475 -0.45 -38.98 27.77
CA PRO A 475 -0.92 -39.75 28.90
C PRO A 475 -0.53 -41.23 28.82
N LYS A 476 -0.14 -41.82 29.95
CA LYS A 476 0.11 -43.27 30.02
C LYS A 476 -1.15 -44.09 29.72
N THR A 477 -2.34 -43.52 29.91
CA THR A 477 -3.62 -44.15 29.60
C THR A 477 -3.96 -44.14 28.09
N THR A 478 -3.15 -43.48 27.25
CA THR A 478 -3.39 -43.43 25.81
C THR A 478 -3.35 -44.83 25.19
N LYS A 479 -4.31 -45.11 24.32
CA LYS A 479 -4.31 -46.28 23.43
C LYS A 479 -3.79 -45.86 22.06
N ILE A 480 -2.75 -46.54 21.57
CA ILE A 480 -2.22 -46.35 20.22
C ILE A 480 -2.64 -47.55 19.38
N TYR A 481 -3.49 -47.35 18.39
CA TYR A 481 -3.96 -48.41 17.49
C TYR A 481 -3.04 -48.51 16.28
N VAL A 482 -2.48 -49.69 16.04
CA VAL A 482 -1.52 -49.94 14.95
C VAL A 482 -1.99 -51.05 14.01
N LYS A 483 -1.41 -51.09 12.80
CA LYS A 483 -1.88 -51.97 11.72
C LYS A 483 -1.63 -53.45 11.99
N ASP A 484 -0.49 -53.77 12.61
CA ASP A 484 0.02 -55.12 12.82
C ASP A 484 1.08 -55.15 13.95
N ASN A 485 1.53 -56.36 14.28
CA ASN A 485 2.57 -56.57 15.29
C ASN A 485 3.94 -55.99 14.90
N ASN A 486 4.23 -55.79 13.62
CA ASN A 486 5.53 -55.24 13.20
C ASN A 486 5.63 -53.76 13.58
N VAL A 487 4.56 -52.98 13.36
CA VAL A 487 4.50 -51.57 13.79
C VAL A 487 4.51 -51.48 15.31
N LYS A 488 3.80 -52.38 16.00
CA LYS A 488 3.82 -52.46 17.46
C LYS A 488 5.24 -52.65 18.00
N THR A 489 5.98 -53.62 17.48
CA THR A 489 7.37 -53.88 17.86
C THR A 489 8.26 -52.69 17.56
N TRP A 490 8.14 -52.09 16.36
CA TRP A 490 8.91 -50.89 15.99
C TRP A 490 8.68 -49.75 16.98
N ILE A 491 7.44 -49.45 17.36
CA ILE A 491 7.14 -48.41 18.36
C ILE A 491 7.78 -48.76 19.71
N SER A 492 7.62 -50.00 20.19
CA SER A 492 8.19 -50.43 21.47
C SER A 492 9.72 -50.38 21.51
N GLU A 493 10.40 -50.67 20.40
CA GLU A 493 11.87 -50.62 20.31
C GLU A 493 12.40 -49.18 20.20
N LYS A 494 11.70 -48.32 19.44
CA LYS A 494 12.18 -46.95 19.17
C LYS A 494 11.85 -45.96 20.28
N PHE A 495 10.81 -46.21 21.07
CA PHE A 495 10.35 -45.29 22.09
C PHE A 495 10.39 -45.94 23.49
N THR A 496 11.50 -45.75 24.19
CA THR A 496 11.73 -46.30 25.54
C THR A 496 10.84 -45.68 26.62
N ASN A 497 10.23 -44.53 26.35
CA ASN A 497 9.45 -43.77 27.33
C ASN A 497 7.94 -44.07 27.28
N LEU A 498 7.52 -45.11 26.56
CA LEU A 498 6.11 -45.50 26.44
C LEU A 498 5.61 -46.41 27.58
N THR A 499 6.35 -46.53 28.68
CA THR A 499 5.96 -47.37 29.82
C THR A 499 4.57 -46.97 30.35
N GLY A 500 3.61 -47.89 30.22
CA GLY A 500 2.21 -47.72 30.63
C GLY A 500 1.23 -47.47 29.48
N ILE A 501 1.72 -47.08 28.30
CA ILE A 501 0.89 -46.85 27.11
C ILE A 501 0.50 -48.19 26.48
N THR A 502 -0.77 -48.31 26.11
CA THR A 502 -1.30 -49.54 25.50
C THR A 502 -1.24 -49.43 23.99
N ILE A 503 -0.39 -50.25 23.35
CA ILE A 503 -0.37 -50.38 21.88
C ILE A 503 -1.29 -51.55 21.49
N VAL A 504 -2.40 -51.24 20.83
CA VAL A 504 -3.47 -52.18 20.46
C VAL A 504 -3.24 -52.73 19.07
#